data_AF-A0A0A7LD75-F1
#
_entry.id   AF-A0A0A7LD75-F1
#
_cell.length_a   1.000
_cell.length_b   1.000
_cell.length_c   1.000
_cell.angle_alpha   90.00
_cell.angle_beta   90.00
_cell.angle_gamma   90.00
#
_symmetry.space_group_name_H-M   'P 1'
#
loop_
_entity.id
_entity.type
_entity.pdbx_description
1 polymer ?
#
loop_
_entity_poly.entity_id
_entity_poly.type
_entity_poly.pdbx_seq_one_letter_code
_entity_poly.pdbx_strand_id
1 'polypeptide(L)'
;MGMRITMAKKRHRVEEKKEEEYQFIPSEFDEREFILKDIYGTKVLFVITALAIIVGIVGAILYNISPSIGWAPATAIAFLMILGMKKLLILLGYRVDLLETKTLLADYFLFLMLALGVCILGINL
;
A
#
# COMPACT_ATOMS: atom_id res chain seq x y z
N MET A 1 -27.92 65.53 -53.26
CA MET A 1 -26.83 65.68 -52.26
C MET A 1 -27.16 64.74 -51.11
N GLY A 2 -26.54 63.55 -51.10
CA GLY A 2 -27.01 62.39 -50.32
C GLY A 2 -26.59 62.42 -48.84
N MET A 3 -27.54 62.08 -47.98
CA MET A 3 -27.43 62.01 -46.52
C MET A 3 -26.50 60.87 -46.09
N ARG A 4 -25.40 61.17 -45.38
CA ARG A 4 -24.50 60.15 -44.79
C ARG A 4 -25.12 59.61 -43.50
N ILE A 5 -25.60 58.37 -43.53
CA ILE A 5 -26.00 57.64 -42.31
C ILE A 5 -24.72 57.11 -41.64
N THR A 6 -24.42 57.60 -40.44
CA THR A 6 -23.34 57.11 -39.59
C THR A 6 -23.72 55.75 -39.00
N MET A 7 -23.08 54.68 -39.49
CA MET A 7 -23.19 53.34 -38.90
C MET A 7 -22.36 53.28 -37.62
N ALA A 8 -23.00 53.46 -36.46
CA ALA A 8 -22.39 53.13 -35.19
C ALA A 8 -22.14 51.62 -35.12
N LYS A 9 -20.87 51.20 -35.15
CA LYS A 9 -20.45 49.81 -34.97
C LYS A 9 -21.01 49.29 -33.64
N LYS A 10 -22.02 48.42 -33.69
CA LYS A 10 -22.47 47.62 -32.54
C LYS A 10 -21.26 46.80 -32.07
N ARG A 11 -20.70 47.16 -30.91
CA ARG A 11 -19.71 46.32 -30.23
C ARG A 11 -20.42 45.03 -29.85
N HIS A 12 -20.03 43.94 -30.49
CA HIS A 12 -20.42 42.59 -30.07
C HIS A 12 -19.85 42.41 -28.66
N ARG A 13 -20.73 42.41 -27.66
CA ARG A 13 -20.37 42.08 -26.28
C ARG A 13 -20.07 40.60 -26.32
N VAL A 14 -18.78 40.27 -26.29
CA VAL A 14 -18.32 38.90 -26.10
C VAL A 14 -18.92 38.48 -24.77
N GLU A 15 -19.92 37.60 -24.82
CA GLU A 15 -20.44 36.96 -23.63
C GLU A 15 -19.30 36.11 -23.07
N GLU A 16 -18.63 36.62 -22.05
CA GLU A 16 -17.73 35.86 -21.20
C GLU A 16 -18.54 34.65 -20.71
N LYS A 17 -18.29 33.49 -21.33
CA LYS A 17 -18.71 32.21 -20.80
C LYS A 17 -18.10 32.14 -19.41
N LYS A 18 -18.92 32.37 -18.38
CA LYS A 18 -18.57 32.12 -16.99
C LYS A 18 -18.01 30.72 -16.94
N GLU A 19 -16.69 30.63 -16.80
CA GLU A 19 -16.01 29.39 -16.52
C GLU A 19 -16.72 28.80 -15.29
N GLU A 20 -17.25 27.59 -15.45
CA GLU A 20 -17.89 26.87 -14.38
C GLU A 20 -16.86 26.73 -13.26
N GLU A 21 -16.96 27.60 -12.25
CA GLU A 21 -16.12 27.55 -11.07
C GLU A 21 -16.26 26.15 -10.49
N TYR A 22 -15.20 25.35 -10.63
CA TYR A 22 -15.11 24.05 -9.99
C TYR A 22 -15.19 24.28 -8.49
N GLN A 23 -16.40 24.13 -7.94
CA GLN A 23 -16.60 24.12 -6.51
C GLN A 23 -16.15 22.75 -6.02
N PHE A 24 -14.95 22.69 -5.46
CA PHE A 24 -14.51 21.54 -4.69
C PHE A 24 -15.44 21.42 -3.48
N ILE A 25 -16.45 20.56 -3.60
CA ILE A 25 -17.24 20.11 -2.46
C ILE A 25 -16.42 18.99 -1.84
N PRO A 26 -15.83 19.19 -0.64
CA PRO A 26 -15.15 18.11 0.05
C PRO A 26 -16.17 16.99 0.27
N SER A 27 -15.85 15.76 -0.13
CA SER A 27 -16.65 14.59 0.26
C SER A 27 -16.70 14.54 1.79
N GLU A 28 -17.86 14.23 2.37
CA GLU A 28 -17.97 14.01 3.81
C GLU A 28 -16.95 12.95 4.24
N PHE A 29 -15.97 13.34 5.05
CA PHE A 29 -14.96 12.44 5.57
C PHE A 29 -15.61 11.53 6.61
N ASP A 30 -15.75 10.25 6.29
CA ASP A 30 -16.22 9.25 7.26
C ASP A 30 -15.08 8.88 8.21
N GLU A 31 -15.02 9.58 9.35
CA GLU A 31 -14.04 9.36 10.41
C GLU A 31 -14.07 7.91 10.94
N ARG A 32 -15.26 7.28 10.98
CA ARG A 32 -15.40 5.94 11.58
C ARG A 32 -14.82 4.88 10.66
N GLU A 33 -15.10 4.97 9.36
CA GLU A 33 -14.54 4.04 8.37
C GLU A 33 -13.01 4.17 8.30
N PHE A 34 -12.51 5.41 8.36
CA PHE A 34 -11.08 5.70 8.39
C PHE A 34 -10.38 5.03 9.59
N ILE A 35 -10.91 5.21 10.80
CA ILE A 35 -10.34 4.61 12.02
C ILE A 35 -10.38 3.09 11.97
N LEU A 36 -11.50 2.51 11.52
CA LEU A 36 -11.64 1.05 11.42
C LEU A 36 -10.59 0.46 10.47
N LYS A 37 -10.40 1.07 9.30
CA LYS A 37 -9.40 0.64 8.32
C LYS A 37 -7.99 0.64 8.90
N ASP A 38 -7.62 1.67 9.65
CA ASP A 38 -6.30 1.80 10.25
C ASP A 38 -6.04 0.75 11.35
N ILE A 39 -7.06 0.48 12.18
CA ILE A 39 -7.00 -0.59 13.20
C ILE A 39 -6.81 -1.97 12.53
N TYR A 40 -7.53 -2.25 11.44
CA TYR A 40 -7.38 -3.52 10.73
C TYR A 40 -6.01 -3.63 10.06
N GLY A 41 -5.53 -2.56 9.42
CA GLY A 41 -4.18 -2.50 8.85
C GLY A 41 -3.11 -2.78 9.89
N THR A 42 -3.18 -2.10 11.04
CA THR A 42 -2.21 -2.27 12.12
C THR A 42 -2.21 -3.71 12.68
N LYS A 43 -3.37 -4.34 12.82
CA LYS A 43 -3.44 -5.76 13.26
C LYS A 43 -2.75 -6.69 12.28
N VAL A 44 -2.98 -6.51 10.98
CA VAL A 44 -2.35 -7.33 9.94
C VAL A 44 -0.84 -7.11 9.91
N LEU A 45 -0.39 -5.85 10.00
CA LEU A 45 1.04 -5.51 10.11
C LEU A 45 1.70 -6.22 11.30
N PHE A 46 1.04 -6.25 12.45
CA PHE A 46 1.57 -6.90 13.65
C PHE A 46 1.75 -8.41 13.46
N VAL A 47 0.76 -9.06 12.82
CA VAL A 47 0.83 -10.50 12.48
C VAL A 47 1.95 -10.78 11.49
N ILE A 48 2.08 -9.94 10.45
CA ILE A 48 3.12 -10.08 9.44
C ILE A 48 4.51 -9.91 10.07
N THR A 49 4.66 -8.96 11.00
CA THR A 49 5.91 -8.74 11.73
C THR A 49 6.26 -9.94 12.61
N ALA A 50 5.29 -10.50 13.34
CA ALA A 50 5.50 -11.70 14.13
C ALA A 50 5.92 -12.90 13.26
N LEU A 51 5.26 -13.10 12.11
CA LEU A 51 5.63 -14.13 11.15
C LEU A 51 7.04 -13.93 10.59
N ALA A 52 7.43 -12.70 10.29
CA ALA A 52 8.77 -12.38 9.80
C ALA A 52 9.85 -12.77 10.82
N ILE A 53 9.63 -12.50 12.10
CA ILE A 53 10.56 -12.90 13.17
C ILE A 53 10.68 -14.43 13.22
N ILE A 54 9.57 -15.16 13.21
CA ILE A 54 9.56 -16.63 13.25
C ILE A 54 10.31 -17.19 12.05
N VAL A 55 10.03 -16.69 10.84
CA VAL A 55 10.68 -17.14 9.60
C VAL A 55 12.17 -16.81 9.60
N GLY A 56 12.56 -15.63 10.10
CA GLY A 56 13.96 -15.25 10.25
C GLY A 56 14.74 -16.17 11.19
N ILE A 57 14.15 -16.53 12.34
CA ILE A 57 14.73 -17.49 13.29
C ILE A 57 14.89 -18.87 12.64
N VAL A 58 13.84 -19.38 11.98
CA VAL A 58 13.90 -20.66 11.27
C VAL A 58 14.98 -20.63 10.18
N GLY A 59 15.10 -19.53 9.44
CA GLY A 59 16.15 -19.32 8.44
C GLY A 59 17.56 -19.38 9.04
N ALA A 60 17.78 -18.72 10.18
CA ALA A 60 19.06 -18.75 10.89
C ALA A 60 19.41 -20.17 11.37
N ILE A 61 18.44 -20.92 11.90
CA ILE A 61 18.64 -22.31 12.32
C ILE A 61 19.03 -23.19 11.12
N LEU A 62 18.33 -23.05 10.00
CA LEU A 62 18.62 -23.82 8.77
C LEU A 62 20.02 -23.52 8.23
N TYR A 63 20.45 -22.26 8.29
CA TYR A 63 21.80 -21.88 7.91
C TYR A 63 22.85 -22.50 8.85
N ASN A 64 22.64 -22.43 10.16
CA ASN A 64 23.56 -22.99 11.16
C ASN A 64 23.71 -24.52 11.07
N ILE A 65 22.65 -25.26 10.74
CA ILE A 65 22.69 -26.72 10.58
C ILE A 65 23.53 -27.12 9.36
N SER A 66 23.52 -26.31 8.29
CA SER A 66 24.22 -26.63 7.04
C SER A 66 24.72 -25.36 6.37
N PRO A 67 25.88 -24.81 6.76
CA PRO A 67 26.35 -23.51 6.29
C PRO A 67 26.57 -23.42 4.77
N SER A 68 26.85 -24.55 4.11
CA SER A 68 27.10 -24.59 2.67
C SER A 68 25.83 -24.51 1.81
N ILE A 69 24.70 -25.04 2.30
CA ILE A 69 23.46 -25.20 1.51
C ILE A 69 22.25 -24.52 2.17
N GLY A 70 22.29 -24.26 3.48
CA GLY A 70 21.17 -23.78 4.30
C GLY A 70 20.59 -22.43 3.89
N TRP A 71 21.31 -21.63 3.12
CA TRP A 71 20.79 -20.40 2.51
C TRP A 71 19.67 -20.66 1.49
N ALA A 72 19.73 -21.77 0.75
CA ALA A 72 18.73 -22.14 -0.26
C ALA A 72 17.36 -22.49 0.35
N PRO A 73 17.24 -23.38 1.35
CA PRO A 73 15.96 -23.63 2.01
C PRO A 73 15.47 -22.42 2.81
N ALA A 74 16.35 -21.62 3.43
CA ALA A 74 15.96 -20.42 4.15
C ALA A 74 15.29 -19.38 3.23
N THR A 75 15.87 -19.14 2.05
CA THR A 75 15.28 -18.25 1.04
C THR A 75 14.00 -18.84 0.46
N ALA A 76 13.98 -20.13 0.14
CA ALA A 76 12.78 -20.81 -0.37
C ALA A 76 11.58 -20.68 0.58
N ILE A 77 11.79 -20.84 1.90
CA ILE A 77 10.73 -20.68 2.91
C ILE A 77 10.23 -19.24 2.94
N ALA A 78 11.12 -18.23 2.91
CA ALA A 78 10.70 -16.83 2.91
C ALA A 78 9.82 -16.48 1.70
N PHE A 79 10.19 -16.96 0.50
CA PHE A 79 9.36 -16.75 -0.70
C PHE A 79 8.05 -17.55 -0.68
N LEU A 80 8.07 -18.80 -0.18
CA LEU A 80 6.85 -19.59 0.01
C LEU A 80 5.87 -18.89 0.96
N MET A 81 6.37 -18.26 2.03
CA MET A 81 5.55 -17.51 2.96
C MET A 81 4.88 -16.31 2.30
N ILE A 82 5.53 -15.60 1.39
CA ILE A 82 4.94 -14.47 0.64
C ILE A 82 3.84 -14.95 -0.30
N LEU A 83 4.09 -16.02 -1.05
CA LEU A 83 3.10 -16.62 -1.93
C LEU A 83 1.87 -17.12 -1.15
N GLY A 84 2.09 -17.65 0.06
CA GLY A 84 1.05 -18.11 0.98
C GLY A 84 0.41 -17.01 1.82
N MET A 85 1.01 -15.82 1.92
CA MET A 85 0.67 -14.80 2.94
C MET A 85 -0.80 -14.39 2.87
N LYS A 86 -1.31 -14.12 1.65
CA LYS A 86 -2.72 -13.76 1.47
C LYS A 86 -3.66 -14.85 1.99
N LYS A 87 -3.37 -16.12 1.70
CA LYS A 87 -4.19 -17.25 2.17
C LYS A 87 -4.07 -17.43 3.69
N LEU A 88 -2.88 -17.26 4.25
CA LEU A 88 -2.65 -17.34 5.70
C LEU A 88 -3.44 -16.27 6.46
N LEU A 89 -3.41 -15.03 5.98
CA LEU A 89 -4.15 -13.93 6.59
C LEU A 89 -5.68 -14.14 6.51
N ILE A 90 -6.19 -14.64 5.38
CA ILE A 90 -7.60 -15.02 5.24
C ILE A 90 -7.97 -16.16 6.19
N LEU A 91 -7.12 -17.19 6.31
CA LEU A 91 -7.32 -18.33 7.20
C LEU A 91 -7.38 -17.90 8.68
N LEU A 92 -6.57 -16.90 9.06
CA LEU A 92 -6.58 -16.30 10.39
C LEU A 92 -7.81 -15.40 10.66
N GLY A 93 -8.72 -15.27 9.69
CA GLY A 93 -9.94 -14.48 9.81
C GLY A 93 -9.76 -12.99 9.55
N TYR A 94 -8.60 -12.56 9.07
CA TYR A 94 -8.38 -11.17 8.68
C TYR A 94 -8.99 -10.89 7.31
N ARG A 95 -9.72 -9.79 7.21
CA ARG A 95 -10.30 -9.35 5.94
C ARG A 95 -9.26 -8.57 5.12
N VAL A 96 -8.43 -9.33 4.42
CA VAL A 96 -7.36 -8.80 3.55
C VAL A 96 -7.93 -7.96 2.40
N ASP A 97 -9.19 -8.19 2.02
CA ASP A 97 -9.85 -7.44 0.94
C ASP A 97 -10.22 -5.99 1.31
N LEU A 98 -10.19 -5.62 2.61
CA LEU A 98 -10.34 -4.23 3.04
C LEU A 98 -9.02 -3.44 3.01
N LEU A 99 -7.89 -4.12 2.81
CA LEU A 99 -6.58 -3.47 2.74
C LEU A 99 -6.29 -2.99 1.32
N GLU A 100 -5.70 -1.80 1.24
CA GLU A 100 -5.20 -1.31 -0.04
C GLU A 100 -4.03 -2.19 -0.51
N THR A 101 -4.02 -2.49 -1.82
CA THR A 101 -2.96 -3.28 -2.44
C THR A 101 -1.57 -2.70 -2.19
N LYS A 102 -1.46 -1.37 -2.12
CA LYS A 102 -0.20 -0.67 -1.83
C LYS A 102 0.30 -0.95 -0.41
N THR A 103 -0.59 -0.86 0.57
CA THR A 103 -0.28 -1.17 1.98
C THR A 103 0.12 -2.62 2.14
N LEU A 104 -0.63 -3.53 1.53
CA LEU A 104 -0.34 -4.96 1.59
C LEU A 104 1.01 -5.33 0.94
N LEU A 105 1.36 -4.68 -0.18
CA LEU A 105 2.67 -4.86 -0.81
C LEU A 105 3.79 -4.31 0.08
N ALA A 106 3.57 -3.17 0.72
CA ALA A 106 4.52 -2.61 1.68
C ALA A 106 4.74 -3.54 2.88
N ASP A 107 3.67 -4.15 3.41
CA ASP A 107 3.77 -5.12 4.50
C ASP A 107 4.55 -6.38 4.10
N TYR A 108 4.37 -6.86 2.86
CA TYR A 108 5.14 -8.02 2.36
C TYR A 108 6.61 -7.68 2.15
N PHE A 109 6.91 -6.46 1.72
CA PHE A 109 8.28 -5.97 1.63
C PHE A 109 8.91 -5.85 3.03
N LEU A 110 8.16 -5.32 4.00
CA LEU A 110 8.59 -5.24 5.39
C LEU A 110 8.86 -6.62 5.96
N PHE A 111 8.00 -7.61 5.69
CA PHE A 111 8.23 -9.01 6.05
C PHE A 111 9.58 -9.52 5.54
N LEU A 112 9.90 -9.31 4.26
CA LEU A 112 11.17 -9.75 3.67
C LEU A 112 12.37 -9.12 4.36
N MET A 113 12.35 -7.80 4.52
CA MET A 113 13.46 -7.06 5.13
C MET A 113 13.66 -7.46 6.59
N LEU A 114 12.56 -7.62 7.34
CA LEU A 114 12.61 -7.98 8.75
C LEU A 114 13.04 -9.44 8.96
N ALA A 115 12.49 -10.37 8.18
CA ALA A 115 12.89 -11.77 8.23
C ALA A 115 14.38 -11.95 7.88
N LEU A 116 14.86 -11.23 6.86
CA LEU A 116 16.27 -11.23 6.47
C LEU A 116 17.15 -10.62 7.55
N GLY A 117 16.76 -9.48 8.14
CA GLY A 117 17.48 -8.87 9.25
C GLY A 117 17.59 -9.78 10.46
N VAL A 118 16.49 -10.42 10.87
CA VAL A 118 16.48 -11.40 11.97
C VAL A 118 17.34 -12.62 11.64
N CYS A 119 17.30 -13.10 10.40
CA CYS A 119 18.12 -14.22 9.95
C CYS A 119 19.62 -13.89 10.05
N ILE A 120 20.04 -12.72 9.56
CA ILE A 120 21.44 -12.27 9.66
C ILE A 120 21.88 -12.14 11.11
N LEU A 121 21.05 -11.52 11.96
CA LEU A 121 21.34 -11.40 13.38
C LEU A 121 21.49 -12.78 14.04
N GLY A 122 20.63 -13.74 13.72
CA GLY A 122 20.70 -15.09 14.26
C GLY A 122 21.86 -15.95 13.73
N ILE A 123 22.42 -15.62 12.57
CA ILE A 123 23.65 -16.26 12.06
C ILE A 123 24.89 -15.69 12.78
N ASN A 124 24.84 -14.42 13.19
CA ASN A 124 25.96 -13.72 13.81
C ASN A 124 25.90 -13.69 15.35
N LEU A 125 24.92 -14.39 15.95
CA LEU A 125 24.76 -14.51 17.41
C LEU A 125 25.50 -15.74 17.92
#